data_AF-A0A2X0LQ97-F1
#
_entry.id   AF-A0A2X0LQ97-F1
#
_cell.length_a   1.000
_cell.length_b   1.000
_cell.length_c   1.000
_cell.angle_alpha   90.00
_cell.angle_beta   90.00
_cell.angle_gamma   90.00
#
_symmetry.space_group_name_H-M   'P 1'
#
loop_
_entity.id
_entity.type
_entity.pdbx_description
1 polymer ?
#
loop_
_entity_poly.entity_id
_entity_poly.type
_entity_poly.pdbx_seq_one_letter_code
_entity_poly.pdbx_strand_id
1 'polypeptide(L)'
;MTYITLQSAPAQEPGHFNPITQRFEADSAHVVSSEQNGSTFPGDDDHSSAPGVKTIPAPSTQPSFKDQVMGNAKKFAGQAFGREHEKITGEALLAGHGKEKAEQIGQEVKAAKEQQAAKK
;
A
#
# COMPACT_ATOMS: atom_id res chain seq x y z
N MET A 1 48.23 -39.25 19.18
CA MET A 1 46.77 -39.46 19.28
C MET A 1 46.10 -38.28 18.61
N THR A 2 45.37 -38.51 17.53
CA THR A 2 44.78 -37.46 16.69
C THR A 2 43.28 -37.43 16.96
N TYR A 3 42.74 -36.31 17.45
CA TYR A 3 41.31 -36.16 17.68
C TYR A 3 40.66 -35.65 16.40
N ILE A 4 39.78 -36.45 15.80
CA ILE A 4 38.91 -36.01 14.69
C ILE A 4 37.70 -35.35 15.35
N THR A 5 37.61 -34.03 15.25
CA THR A 5 36.40 -33.28 15.62
C THR A 5 35.32 -33.62 14.58
N LEU A 6 34.36 -34.46 14.96
CA LEU A 6 33.14 -34.69 14.19
C LEU A 6 32.33 -33.39 14.21
N GLN A 7 32.44 -32.63 13.12
CA GLN A 7 31.59 -31.48 12.86
C GLN A 7 30.16 -32.02 12.68
N SER A 8 29.30 -31.75 13.66
CA SER A 8 27.89 -32.12 13.61
C SER A 8 27.24 -31.51 12.38
N ALA A 9 26.75 -32.34 11.46
CA ALA A 9 25.91 -31.91 10.36
C ALA A 9 24.66 -31.19 10.91
N PRO A 10 24.19 -30.09 10.29
CA PRO A 10 22.95 -29.46 10.71
C PRO A 10 21.82 -30.48 10.56
N ALA A 11 21.03 -30.66 11.63
CA ALA A 11 19.86 -31.52 11.62
C ALA A 11 18.95 -31.11 10.45
N GLN A 12 18.59 -32.08 9.61
CA GLN A 12 17.71 -31.86 8.49
C GLN A 12 16.33 -31.52 9.06
N GLU A 13 15.91 -30.26 8.96
CA GLU A 13 14.60 -29.84 9.47
C GLU A 13 13.50 -30.60 8.72
N PRO A 14 12.48 -31.15 9.41
CA PRO A 14 11.32 -31.73 8.76
C PRO A 14 10.65 -30.67 7.87
N GLY A 15 10.22 -31.07 6.68
CA GLY A 15 9.65 -30.19 5.67
C GLY A 15 8.93 -30.97 4.59
N HIS A 16 8.18 -30.26 3.75
CA HIS A 16 7.43 -30.83 2.64
C HIS A 16 7.75 -30.09 1.33
N PHE A 17 7.60 -30.79 0.21
CA PHE A 17 7.72 -30.17 -1.10
C PHE A 17 6.41 -29.48 -1.48
N ASN A 18 6.47 -28.18 -1.76
CA ASN A 18 5.31 -27.41 -2.19
C ASN A 18 5.24 -27.40 -3.74
N PRO A 19 4.23 -28.04 -4.35
CA PRO A 19 4.11 -28.13 -5.80
C PRO A 19 3.76 -26.80 -6.49
N ILE A 20 3.23 -25.82 -5.74
CA ILE A 20 2.87 -24.50 -6.27
C ILE A 20 4.14 -23.64 -6.45
N THR A 21 5.00 -23.63 -5.44
CA THR A 21 6.24 -22.84 -5.43
C THR A 21 7.42 -23.60 -6.04
N GLN A 22 7.29 -24.91 -6.26
CA GLN A 22 8.33 -25.84 -6.69
C GLN A 22 9.57 -25.83 -5.79
N ARG A 23 9.36 -25.69 -4.48
CA ARG A 23 10.44 -25.61 -3.48
C ARG A 23 10.15 -26.53 -2.30
N PHE A 24 11.21 -26.96 -1.62
CA PHE A 24 11.11 -27.65 -0.34
C PHE A 24 10.96 -26.61 0.77
N GLU A 25 9.86 -26.67 1.50
CA GLU A 25 9.49 -25.74 2.56
C GLU A 25 9.64 -26.47 3.91
N ALA A 26 10.30 -25.84 4.88
CA ALA A 26 10.45 -26.41 6.21
C ALA A 26 9.10 -26.35 6.96
N ASP A 27 8.77 -27.40 7.71
CA ASP A 27 7.54 -27.52 8.52
C ASP A 27 7.61 -26.69 9.80
N SER A 28 8.68 -25.92 10.00
CA SER A 28 8.79 -25.00 11.12
C SER A 28 7.59 -24.07 11.10
N ALA A 29 6.73 -24.19 12.11
CA ALA A 29 5.61 -23.29 12.32
C ALA A 29 6.14 -21.87 12.14
N HIS A 30 5.54 -21.11 11.23
CA HIS A 30 5.76 -19.67 11.15
C HIS A 30 5.42 -19.12 12.54
N VAL A 31 6.43 -18.98 13.40
CA VAL A 31 6.34 -18.16 14.59
C VAL A 31 6.38 -16.75 14.05
N VAL A 32 5.22 -16.29 13.60
CA VAL A 32 4.96 -14.87 13.48
C VAL A 32 5.02 -14.39 14.92
N SER A 33 6.17 -13.85 15.32
CA SER A 33 6.27 -13.17 16.61
C SER A 33 5.13 -12.16 16.64
N SER A 34 4.26 -12.24 17.65
CA SER A 34 3.13 -11.31 17.77
C SER A 34 3.59 -9.87 18.03
N GLU A 35 4.90 -9.65 18.11
CA GLU A 35 5.55 -8.35 18.26
C GLU A 35 5.71 -7.58 16.94
N GLN A 36 5.21 -8.09 15.81
CA GLN A 36 4.96 -7.23 14.65
C GLN A 36 3.72 -6.36 14.89
N ASN A 37 3.79 -5.46 15.88
CA ASN A 37 2.89 -4.31 16.02
C ASN A 37 3.27 -3.22 15.00
N GLY A 38 3.56 -3.63 13.76
CA GLY A 38 3.67 -2.72 12.63
C GLY A 38 2.27 -2.38 12.19
N SER A 39 1.66 -1.38 12.83
CA SER A 39 0.37 -0.83 12.44
C SER A 39 0.33 -0.62 10.93
N THR A 40 -0.57 -1.32 10.23
CA THR A 40 -0.88 -1.06 8.81
C THR A 40 -1.81 0.14 8.63
N PHE A 41 -2.29 0.71 9.74
CA PHE A 41 -2.87 2.04 9.75
C PHE A 41 -1.71 3.03 9.77
N PRO A 42 -1.74 4.08 8.94
CA PRO A 42 -0.81 5.20 9.11
C PRO A 42 -0.92 5.61 10.57
N GLY A 43 0.20 5.55 11.30
CA GLY A 43 0.23 6.08 12.65
C GLY A 43 -0.14 7.54 12.55
N ASP A 44 -1.30 7.89 13.09
CA ASP A 44 -1.43 9.22 13.68
C ASP A 44 -0.36 9.21 14.77
N ASP A 45 0.81 9.76 14.46
CA ASP A 45 1.72 10.27 15.48
C ASP A 45 0.98 11.44 16.15
N ASP A 46 -0.01 11.05 16.93
CA ASP A 46 -0.82 11.89 17.77
C ASP A 46 0.18 12.41 18.79
N HIS A 47 0.61 13.65 18.56
CA HIS A 47 1.47 14.38 19.47
C HIS A 47 0.99 14.10 20.88
N SER A 48 1.86 13.47 21.68
CA SER A 48 1.64 13.20 23.09
C SER A 48 0.97 14.41 23.71
N SER A 49 -0.31 14.24 24.07
CA SER A 49 -1.13 15.28 24.68
C SER A 49 -0.61 15.54 26.09
N ALA A 50 0.50 16.28 26.19
CA ALA A 50 0.84 17.00 27.40
C ALA A 50 -0.28 18.02 27.65
N PRO A 51 -0.85 18.10 28.86
CA PRO A 51 -1.97 18.98 29.14
C PRO A 51 -1.50 20.44 29.04
N GLY A 52 -1.82 21.12 27.94
CA GLY A 52 -1.52 22.55 27.81
C GLY A 52 -1.39 23.15 26.41
N VAL A 53 -1.42 22.39 25.31
CA VAL A 53 -1.22 22.97 23.97
C VAL A 53 -2.53 23.12 23.20
N LYS A 54 -3.00 24.38 23.10
CA LYS A 54 -3.94 24.83 22.08
C LYS A 54 -3.26 24.79 20.71
N THR A 55 -3.79 24.02 19.77
CA THR A 55 -3.84 24.39 18.35
C THR A 55 -4.73 23.39 17.61
N ILE A 56 -5.83 23.87 17.04
CA ILE A 56 -6.57 23.15 15.99
C ILE A 56 -5.56 23.04 14.82
N PRO A 57 -5.13 21.85 14.41
CA PRO A 57 -4.22 21.75 13.28
C PRO A 57 -4.95 22.31 12.05
N ALA A 58 -4.25 23.14 11.27
CA ALA A 58 -4.70 23.51 9.93
C ALA A 58 -5.11 22.22 9.17
N PRO A 59 -6.13 22.25 8.30
CA PRO A 59 -6.51 21.07 7.53
C PRO A 59 -5.24 20.56 6.85
N SER A 60 -4.75 19.40 7.30
CA SER A 60 -3.51 18.87 6.78
C SER A 60 -3.77 18.68 5.28
N THR A 61 -2.79 19.06 4.47
CA THR A 61 -2.82 18.82 3.02
C THR A 61 -2.81 17.32 2.70
N GLN A 62 -2.86 16.46 3.71
CA GLN A 62 -2.94 15.03 3.58
C GLN A 62 -4.36 14.60 3.22
N PRO A 63 -4.52 13.73 2.21
CA PRO A 63 -5.80 13.16 1.88
C PRO A 63 -6.34 12.33 3.06
N SER A 64 -7.66 12.36 3.24
CA SER A 64 -8.32 11.48 4.22
C SER A 64 -8.03 10.01 3.90
N PHE A 65 -8.08 9.12 4.89
CA PHE A 65 -7.92 7.67 4.65
C PHE A 65 -8.87 7.15 3.56
N LYS A 66 -10.11 7.65 3.54
CA LYS A 66 -11.09 7.33 2.49
C LYS A 66 -10.62 7.78 1.11
N ASP A 67 -10.06 8.98 1.00
CA ASP A 67 -9.52 9.49 -0.26
C ASP A 67 -8.26 8.73 -0.68
N GLN A 68 -7.45 8.25 0.27
CA GLN A 68 -6.29 7.41 -0.02
C GLN A 68 -6.70 6.06 -0.61
N VAL A 69 -7.65 5.37 0.02
CA VAL A 69 -8.18 4.08 -0.46
C VAL A 69 -8.81 4.26 -1.84
N MET A 70 -9.66 5.26 -1.99
CA MET A 70 -10.33 5.53 -3.27
C MET A 70 -9.35 5.98 -4.35
N GLY A 71 -8.38 6.81 -3.99
CA GLY A 71 -7.34 7.30 -4.88
C GLY A 71 -6.50 6.18 -5.46
N ASN A 72 -6.06 5.25 -4.60
CA ASN A 72 -5.31 4.07 -5.02
C ASN A 72 -6.14 3.15 -5.92
N ALA A 73 -7.41 2.89 -5.58
CA ALA A 73 -8.29 2.05 -6.39
C ALA A 73 -8.52 2.64 -7.79
N LYS A 74 -8.80 3.95 -7.88
CA LYS A 74 -9.00 4.64 -9.16
C LYS A 74 -7.71 4.71 -9.99
N LYS A 75 -6.58 4.99 -9.35
CA LYS A 75 -5.26 4.98 -10.01
C LYS A 75 -4.96 3.62 -10.63
N PHE A 76 -5.16 2.54 -9.87
CA PHE A 76 -4.97 1.18 -10.34
C PHE A 76 -5.93 0.82 -11.47
N ALA A 77 -7.24 1.07 -11.31
CA ALA A 77 -8.22 0.78 -12.34
C ALA A 77 -7.95 1.57 -13.63
N GLY A 78 -7.55 2.84 -13.51
CA GLY A 78 -7.15 3.67 -14.65
C GLY A 78 -5.96 3.09 -15.42
N GLN A 79 -4.92 2.64 -14.71
CA GLN A 79 -3.76 1.98 -15.30
C GLN A 79 -4.10 0.62 -15.92
N ALA A 80 -4.89 -0.20 -15.24
CA ALA A 80 -5.23 -1.55 -15.68
C ALA A 80 -6.15 -1.57 -16.92
N PHE A 81 -7.10 -0.62 -17.00
CA PHE A 81 -8.12 -0.60 -18.07
C PHE A 81 -7.91 0.51 -19.11
N GLY A 82 -6.77 1.22 -19.09
CA GLY A 82 -6.48 2.32 -20.03
C GLY A 82 -7.43 3.52 -19.88
N ARG A 83 -7.97 3.74 -18.68
CA ARG A 83 -8.89 4.84 -18.36
C ARG A 83 -8.13 5.99 -17.71
N GLU A 84 -7.49 6.82 -18.53
CA GLU A 84 -6.68 7.96 -18.04
C GLU A 84 -7.44 8.91 -17.10
N HIS A 85 -8.73 9.16 -17.33
CA HIS A 85 -9.53 10.01 -16.45
C HIS A 85 -9.69 9.41 -15.04
N GLU A 86 -9.81 8.08 -14.91
CA GLU A 86 -9.84 7.39 -13.61
C GLU A 86 -8.48 7.48 -12.92
N LYS A 87 -7.39 7.29 -13.68
CA LYS A 87 -6.03 7.43 -13.16
C LYS A 87 -5.81 8.82 -12.55
N ILE A 88 -6.14 9.87 -13.32
CA ILE A 88 -5.96 11.26 -12.90
C ILE A 88 -6.89 11.61 -11.72
N THR A 89 -8.12 11.10 -11.71
CA THR A 89 -9.02 11.26 -10.55
C THR A 89 -8.39 10.64 -9.30
N GLY A 90 -7.80 9.46 -9.44
CA GLY A 90 -7.11 8.78 -8.34
C GLY A 90 -5.91 9.56 -7.82
N GLU A 91 -5.07 10.08 -8.72
CA GLU A 91 -3.93 10.93 -8.36
C GLU A 91 -4.36 12.24 -7.67
N ALA A 92 -5.45 12.85 -8.11
CA ALA A 92 -6.00 14.06 -7.47
C ALA A 92 -6.53 13.80 -6.05
N LEU A 93 -7.16 12.64 -5.82
CA LEU A 93 -7.56 12.23 -4.48
C LEU A 93 -6.34 12.04 -3.57
N LEU A 94 -5.27 11.40 -4.06
CA LEU A 94 -4.02 11.20 -3.31
C LEU A 94 -3.27 12.51 -3.04
N ALA A 95 -3.45 13.53 -3.87
CA ALA A 95 -2.89 14.86 -3.67
C ALA A 95 -3.67 15.72 -2.66
N GLY A 96 -4.74 15.19 -2.04
CA GLY A 96 -5.53 15.93 -1.05
C GLY A 96 -6.44 16.99 -1.67
N HIS A 97 -6.77 16.91 -2.97
CA HIS A 97 -7.68 17.86 -3.61
C HIS A 97 -9.14 17.71 -3.16
N GLY A 98 -9.47 16.64 -2.44
CA GLY A 98 -10.83 16.31 -2.04
C GLY A 98 -11.67 15.75 -3.18
N LYS A 99 -12.80 15.13 -2.83
CA LYS A 99 -13.63 14.37 -3.76
C LYS A 99 -14.14 15.21 -4.95
N GLU A 100 -14.76 16.34 -4.68
CA GLU A 100 -15.42 17.16 -5.70
C GLU A 100 -14.43 17.66 -6.75
N LYS A 101 -13.29 18.20 -6.29
CA LYS A 101 -12.24 18.71 -7.18
C LYS A 101 -11.57 17.58 -7.97
N ALA A 102 -11.33 16.43 -7.34
CA ALA A 102 -10.77 15.27 -8.03
C ALA A 102 -11.71 14.75 -9.15
N GLU A 103 -13.01 14.71 -8.89
CA GLU A 103 -14.01 14.31 -9.89
C GLU A 103 -14.08 15.32 -11.04
N GLN A 104 -14.02 16.62 -10.76
CA GLN A 104 -13.98 17.65 -11.78
C GLN A 104 -12.74 17.49 -12.70
N ILE A 105 -11.55 17.32 -12.12
CA ILE A 105 -10.31 17.11 -12.88
C ILE A 105 -10.44 15.87 -13.79
N GLY A 106 -11.01 14.78 -13.26
CA GLY A 106 -11.27 13.57 -14.05
C GLY A 106 -12.21 13.81 -15.24
N GLN A 107 -13.29 14.56 -15.03
CA GLN A 107 -14.26 14.89 -16.08
C GLN A 107 -13.64 15.76 -17.18
N GLU A 108 -12.81 16.74 -16.82
CA GLU A 108 -12.11 17.59 -17.79
C GLU A 108 -11.21 16.77 -18.71
N VAL A 109 -10.46 15.81 -18.15
CA VAL A 109 -9.63 14.88 -18.93
C VAL A 109 -10.48 14.01 -19.85
N LYS A 110 -11.62 13.50 -19.35
CA LYS A 110 -12.53 12.69 -20.15
C LYS A 110 -13.08 13.48 -21.34
N ALA A 111 -13.57 14.69 -21.09
CA ALA A 111 -14.10 15.59 -22.11
C ALA A 111 -13.03 15.96 -23.15
N ALA A 112 -11.80 16.26 -22.71
CA ALA A 112 -10.69 16.56 -23.62
C ALA A 112 -10.35 15.38 -24.53
N LYS A 113 -10.36 14.15 -23.99
CA LYS A 113 -10.10 12.93 -24.77
C LYS A 113 -11.20 12.67 -25.80
N GLU A 114 -12.46 12.88 -25.44
CA GLU A 114 -13.60 12.74 -26.35
C GLU A 114 -13.57 13.79 -27.47
N GLN A 115 -13.23 15.04 -27.16
CA GLN A 115 -13.05 16.10 -28.16
C GLN A 115 -11.89 15.83 -29.12
N GLN A 116 -10.81 15.21 -28.66
CA GLN A 116 -9.70 14.80 -29.52
C GLN A 116 -10.08 13.61 -30.42
N ALA A 117 -10.92 12.70 -29.93
CA ALA A 117 -11.42 11.58 -30.73
C ALA A 117 -12.39 12.06 -31.83
N ALA A 118 -13.21 13.06 -31.55
CA ALA A 118 -14.15 13.63 -32.52
C ALA A 118 -13.51 14.46 -33.66
N LYS A 119 -12.21 14.79 -33.53
CA LYS A 119 -11.45 15.56 -34.54
C LYS A 119 -10.57 14.67 -35.43
N LYS A 120 -10.60 13.35 -35.25
CA LYS A 120 -9.90 12.37 -36.08
C LYS A 120 -10.88 11.66 -37.00
#